data_AF-A0A7C5CEF1-F1
#
_entry.id   AF-A0A7C5CEF1-F1
#
_cell.length_a   1.000
_cell.length_b   1.000
_cell.length_c   1.000
_cell.angle_alpha   90.00
_cell.angle_beta   90.00
_cell.angle_gamma   90.00
#
_symmetry.space_group_name_H-M   'P 1'
#
loop_
_entity.id
_entity.type
_entity.pdbx_description
1 polymer ?
#
loop_
_entity_poly.entity_id
_entity_poly.type
_entity_poly.pdbx_seq_one_letter_code
_entity_poly.pdbx_strand_id
1 'polypeptide(L)'
;MKQLFKIGGFTPYIFIIFLNAMTDLGHKIILQNTIFKAYDGSELIILTAIVNALILLPFIFLFSPAGFLSDKYPKVQIIRVASLLAVGITLLILFSYIMGWFWFAFAMTFVLAGQSAIYSPAKYGLIKEMVGNEKLTQANAMVQSITIISILAGAVIYSIFFESLLDNQ
;
A
#
# COMPACT_ATOMS: atom_id res chain seq x y z
N MET A 1 13.24 16.50 -15.54
CA MET A 1 12.92 16.33 -14.09
C MET A 1 12.50 17.62 -13.37
N LYS A 2 13.31 18.70 -13.31
CA LYS A 2 12.93 19.95 -12.58
C LYS A 2 11.60 20.60 -13.00
N GLN A 3 11.13 20.35 -14.23
CA GLN A 3 9.85 20.86 -14.72
C GLN A 3 8.62 20.11 -14.16
N LEU A 4 8.75 18.85 -13.70
CA LEU A 4 7.64 18.09 -13.12
C LEU A 4 7.25 18.63 -11.74
N PHE A 5 8.25 18.99 -10.92
CA PHE A 5 8.04 19.62 -9.61
C PHE A 5 7.47 21.04 -9.67
N LYS A 6 7.44 21.68 -10.85
CA LYS A 6 6.78 22.96 -11.07
C LYS A 6 5.28 22.81 -11.34
N ILE A 7 4.79 21.59 -11.60
CA ILE A 7 3.36 21.33 -11.78
C ILE A 7 2.70 21.38 -10.41
N GLY A 8 1.70 22.24 -10.26
CA GLY A 8 0.94 22.37 -9.01
C GLY A 8 0.36 21.03 -8.59
N GLY A 9 0.67 20.59 -7.36
CA GLY A 9 0.17 19.33 -6.80
C GLY A 9 1.05 18.10 -7.04
N PHE A 10 2.07 18.16 -7.90
CA PHE A 10 2.93 16.99 -8.17
C PHE A 10 3.81 16.59 -6.98
N THR A 11 4.42 17.57 -6.30
CA THR A 11 5.23 17.30 -5.09
C THR A 11 4.43 16.65 -3.96
N PRO A 12 3.28 17.20 -3.51
CA PRO A 12 2.49 16.54 -2.47
C PRO A 12 1.97 15.17 -2.91
N TYR A 13 1.63 15.00 -4.20
CA TYR A 13 1.24 13.71 -4.75
C TYR A 13 2.35 12.66 -4.62
N ILE A 14 3.59 13.02 -4.95
CA ILE A 14 4.76 12.16 -4.79
C ILE A 14 4.97 11.76 -3.33
N PHE A 15 4.80 12.70 -2.40
CA PHE A 15 4.93 12.43 -0.97
C PHE A 15 3.84 11.47 -0.46
N ILE A 16 2.59 11.65 -0.91
CA ILE A 16 1.48 10.74 -0.61
C ILE A 16 1.80 9.33 -1.10
N ILE A 17 2.28 9.17 -2.35
CA ILE A 17 2.65 7.85 -2.88
C ILE A 17 3.76 7.22 -2.05
N PHE A 18 4.78 7.99 -1.69
CA PHE A 18 5.91 7.49 -0.90
C PHE A 18 5.43 6.92 0.44
N LEU A 19 4.67 7.71 1.20
CA LEU A 19 4.13 7.27 2.49
C LEU A 19 3.19 6.08 2.33
N ASN A 20 2.28 6.13 1.36
CA ASN A 20 1.29 5.08 1.15
C ASN A 20 1.96 3.76 0.76
N ALA A 21 2.93 3.78 -0.16
CA ALA A 21 3.69 2.59 -0.56
C ALA A 21 4.53 2.02 0.59
N MET A 22 5.17 2.89 1.39
CA MET A 22 5.96 2.48 2.54
C MET A 22 5.10 1.82 3.62
N THR A 23 3.94 2.40 3.93
CA THR A 23 3.00 1.87 4.93
C THR A 23 2.32 0.57 4.47
N ASP A 24 1.83 0.53 3.22
CA ASP A 24 1.18 -0.66 2.64
C ASP A 24 2.15 -1.86 2.60
N LEU A 25 3.43 -1.64 2.28
CA LEU A 25 4.40 -2.72 2.34
C LEU A 25 4.80 -3.07 3.78
N GLY A 26 5.01 -2.06 4.62
CA GLY A 26 5.50 -2.24 5.98
C GLY A 26 4.65 -3.18 6.82
N HIS A 27 3.33 -2.99 6.80
CA HIS A 27 2.43 -3.86 7.55
C HIS A 27 2.41 -5.29 6.99
N LYS A 28 2.53 -5.48 5.66
CA LYS A 28 2.61 -6.82 5.02
C LYS A 28 3.86 -7.55 5.47
N ILE A 29 4.99 -6.85 5.54
CA ILE A 29 6.26 -7.42 6.03
C ILE A 29 6.15 -7.80 7.50
N ILE A 30 5.58 -6.94 8.36
CA ILE A 30 5.35 -7.30 9.77
C ILE A 30 4.48 -8.56 9.87
N LEU A 31 3.40 -8.63 9.11
CA LEU A 31 2.49 -9.77 9.12
C LEU A 31 3.18 -11.06 8.66
N GLN A 32 3.97 -10.97 7.57
CA GLN A 32 4.77 -12.08 7.05
C GLN A 32 5.83 -12.55 8.06
N ASN A 33 6.56 -11.62 8.68
CA ASN A 33 7.58 -11.93 9.68
C ASN A 33 6.98 -12.53 10.95
N THR A 34 5.80 -12.05 11.36
CA THR A 34 5.04 -12.62 12.48
C THR A 34 4.67 -14.07 12.20
N ILE A 35 4.16 -14.37 11.01
CA ILE A 35 3.85 -15.75 10.60
C ILE A 35 5.11 -16.62 10.61
N PHE A 36 6.21 -16.09 10.05
CA PHE A 36 7.48 -16.81 9.95
C PHE A 36 8.09 -17.13 11.32
N LYS A 37 7.91 -16.27 12.32
CA LYS A 37 8.41 -16.51 13.68
C LYS A 37 7.44 -17.30 14.58
N ALA A 38 6.14 -17.26 14.31
CA ALA A 38 5.13 -17.88 15.16
C ALA A 38 4.74 -19.30 14.73
N TYR A 39 4.99 -19.69 13.48
CA TYR A 39 4.54 -20.97 12.93
C TYR A 39 5.67 -21.66 12.13
N ASP A 40 5.73 -22.99 12.23
CA ASP A 40 6.68 -23.83 11.52
C ASP A 40 5.99 -24.91 10.66
N GLY A 41 6.72 -25.44 9.67
CA GLY A 41 6.27 -26.58 8.87
C GLY A 41 5.12 -26.26 7.90
N SER A 42 4.07 -27.08 7.91
CA SER A 42 2.94 -26.98 6.97
C SER A 42 2.03 -25.78 7.24
N GLU A 43 1.86 -25.39 8.51
CA GLU A 43 1.00 -24.26 8.89
C GLU A 43 1.56 -22.93 8.37
N LEU A 44 2.88 -22.75 8.44
CA LEU A 44 3.60 -21.61 7.85
C LEU A 44 3.27 -21.43 6.37
N ILE A 45 3.34 -22.54 5.61
CA ILE A 45 3.09 -22.54 4.16
C ILE A 45 1.64 -22.14 3.88
N ILE A 46 0.69 -22.73 4.60
CA ILE A 46 -0.75 -22.47 4.41
C ILE A 46 -1.10 -21.01 4.75
N LEU A 47 -0.66 -20.51 5.90
CA LEU A 47 -0.93 -19.14 6.34
C LEU A 47 -0.30 -18.12 5.39
N THR A 48 0.93 -18.36 4.96
CA THR A 48 1.61 -17.52 3.95
C THR A 48 0.83 -17.48 2.65
N ALA A 49 0.32 -18.62 2.18
CA ALA A 49 -0.50 -18.67 0.97
C ALA A 49 -1.82 -17.90 1.13
N ILE A 50 -2.48 -18.03 2.30
CA ILE A 50 -3.70 -17.29 2.62
C ILE A 50 -3.44 -15.78 2.61
N VAL A 51 -2.35 -15.29 3.22
CA VAL A 51 -2.00 -13.87 3.21
C VAL A 51 -1.82 -13.34 1.79
N ASN A 52 -1.04 -14.05 0.97
CA ASN A 52 -0.84 -13.66 -0.42
C ASN A 52 -2.16 -13.64 -1.20
N ALA A 53 -3.05 -14.61 -0.96
CA ALA A 53 -4.39 -14.61 -1.54
C ALA A 53 -5.23 -13.42 -1.05
N LEU A 54 -5.23 -13.09 0.24
CA LEU A 54 -5.98 -11.95 0.78
C LEU A 54 -5.47 -10.61 0.23
N ILE A 55 -4.19 -10.52 -0.11
CA ILE A 55 -3.62 -9.33 -0.76
C ILE A 55 -4.07 -9.26 -2.23
N LEU A 56 -4.09 -10.38 -2.96
CA LEU A 56 -4.36 -10.42 -4.40
C LEU A 56 -5.85 -10.41 -4.75
N LEU A 57 -6.67 -11.15 -4.01
CA LEU A 57 -8.09 -11.36 -4.30
C LEU A 57 -8.88 -10.05 -4.42
N PRO A 58 -8.72 -9.05 -3.54
CA PRO A 58 -9.42 -7.77 -3.68
C PRO A 58 -9.11 -7.06 -4.99
N PHE A 59 -7.86 -7.13 -5.47
CA PHE A 59 -7.50 -6.54 -6.77
C PHE A 59 -8.22 -7.23 -7.93
N ILE A 60 -8.44 -8.54 -7.85
CA ILE A 60 -9.17 -9.30 -8.87
C ILE A 60 -10.66 -8.97 -8.81
N PHE A 61 -11.27 -9.08 -7.64
CA PHE A 61 -12.72 -8.88 -7.47
C PHE A 61 -13.14 -7.42 -7.71
N LEU A 62 -12.32 -6.46 -7.28
CA LEU A 62 -12.63 -5.04 -7.40
C LEU A 62 -12.09 -4.39 -8.67
N PHE A 63 -11.46 -5.14 -9.58
CA PHE A 63 -10.89 -4.57 -10.82
C PHE A 63 -11.93 -3.73 -11.61
N SER A 64 -13.10 -4.31 -11.88
CA SER A 64 -14.18 -3.63 -12.61
C SER A 64 -14.76 -2.41 -11.86
N PRO A 65 -15.20 -2.53 -10.59
CA PRO A 65 -15.73 -1.37 -9.87
C PRO A 65 -14.67 -0.30 -9.62
N ALA A 66 -13.40 -0.66 -9.40
CA ALA A 66 -12.31 0.30 -9.24
C ALA A 66 -12.08 1.13 -10.51
N GLY A 67 -12.09 0.49 -11.68
CA GLY A 67 -12.03 1.19 -12.98
C GLY A 67 -13.21 2.13 -13.17
N PHE A 68 -14.44 1.63 -12.94
CA PHE A 68 -15.65 2.44 -13.05
C PHE A 68 -15.65 3.66 -12.11
N LEU A 69 -15.25 3.48 -10.86
CA LEU A 69 -15.12 4.59 -9.90
C LEU A 69 -14.10 5.62 -10.37
N SER A 70 -12.93 5.16 -10.83
CA SER A 70 -11.86 6.01 -11.36
C SER A 70 -12.31 6.85 -12.55
N ASP A 71 -13.13 6.28 -13.43
CA ASP A 71 -13.61 6.99 -14.62
C ASP A 71 -14.76 7.95 -14.29
N LYS A 72 -15.65 7.57 -13.36
CA LYS A 72 -16.86 8.35 -13.02
C LYS A 72 -16.59 9.53 -12.08
N TYR A 73 -15.67 9.40 -11.12
CA TYR A 73 -15.46 10.42 -10.08
C TYR A 73 -14.13 11.17 -10.24
N PRO A 74 -14.00 12.39 -9.67
CA PRO A 74 -12.73 13.12 -9.68
C PRO A 74 -11.61 12.32 -8.98
N LYS A 75 -10.49 12.10 -9.68
CA LYS A 75 -9.41 11.22 -9.21
C LYS A 75 -8.80 11.71 -7.91
N VAL A 76 -8.70 13.03 -7.75
CA VAL A 76 -8.23 13.68 -6.51
C VAL A 76 -9.12 13.32 -5.31
N GLN A 77 -10.45 13.27 -5.48
CA GLN A 77 -11.37 12.90 -4.40
C GLN A 77 -11.22 11.43 -4.03
N ILE A 78 -11.15 10.54 -5.03
CA ILE A 78 -10.92 9.11 -4.79
C ILE A 78 -9.61 8.89 -4.04
N ILE A 79 -8.52 9.50 -4.50
CA ILE A 79 -7.19 9.39 -3.87
C ILE A 79 -7.23 9.91 -2.43
N ARG A 80 -7.89 11.04 -2.18
CA ARG A 80 -7.98 11.61 -0.83
C ARG A 80 -8.75 10.70 0.13
N VAL A 81 -9.92 10.21 -0.29
CA VAL A 81 -10.75 9.30 0.52
C VAL A 81 -10.02 7.98 0.74
N ALA A 82 -9.46 7.39 -0.32
CA ALA A 82 -8.72 6.14 -0.24
C ALA A 82 -7.49 6.25 0.67
N SER A 83 -6.74 7.36 0.60
CA SER A 83 -5.60 7.60 1.50
C SER A 83 -6.03 7.78 2.95
N LEU A 84 -7.15 8.45 3.23
CA LEU A 84 -7.68 8.59 4.59
C LEU A 84 -8.15 7.24 5.15
N LEU A 85 -8.84 6.45 4.34
CA LEU A 85 -9.23 5.08 4.69
C LEU A 85 -8.01 4.21 4.95
N ALA A 86 -6.97 4.32 4.12
CA ALA A 86 -5.72 3.59 4.31
C ALA A 86 -5.14 3.84 5.71
N VAL A 87 -5.00 5.12 6.09
CA VAL A 87 -4.49 5.51 7.41
C VAL A 87 -5.35 4.94 8.53
N GLY A 88 -6.69 5.06 8.44
CA GLY A 88 -7.60 4.50 9.44
C GLY A 88 -7.47 2.98 9.58
N ILE A 89 -7.39 2.26 8.46
CA ILE A 89 -7.21 0.81 8.43
C ILE A 89 -5.85 0.42 9.02
N THR A 90 -4.76 1.12 8.67
CA THR A 90 -3.43 0.82 9.21
C THR A 90 -3.37 1.07 10.72
N LEU A 91 -4.04 2.10 11.24
CA LEU A 91 -4.14 2.31 12.69
C LEU A 91 -4.89 1.18 13.39
N LEU A 92 -5.96 0.65 12.78
CA LEU A 92 -6.68 -0.52 13.30
C LEU A 92 -5.81 -1.79 13.26
N ILE A 93 -5.01 -1.98 12.20
CA ILE A 93 -4.04 -3.07 12.11
C ILE A 93 -3.00 -2.96 13.24
N LEU A 94 -2.45 -1.76 13.46
CA LEU A 94 -1.49 -1.51 14.54
C LEU A 94 -2.10 -1.83 15.91
N PHE A 95 -3.32 -1.36 16.18
CA PHE A 95 -4.03 -1.68 17.42
C PHE A 95 -4.21 -3.18 17.61
N SER A 96 -4.49 -3.90 16.52
CA SER A 96 -4.66 -5.35 16.55
C SER A 96 -3.36 -6.08 16.86
N TYR A 97 -2.23 -5.59 16.37
CA TYR A 97 -0.92 -6.13 16.75
C TYR A 97 -0.62 -5.94 18.23
N ILE A 98 -0.94 -4.78 18.80
CA ILE A 98 -0.74 -4.51 20.23
C ILE A 98 -1.62 -5.43 21.09
N MET A 99 -2.85 -5.70 20.65
CA MET A 99 -3.78 -6.58 21.37
C MET A 99 -3.59 -8.08 21.08
N GLY A 100 -2.67 -8.45 20.18
CA GLY A 100 -2.46 -9.84 19.76
C GLY A 100 -3.60 -10.43 18.91
N TRP A 101 -4.47 -9.60 18.32
CA TRP A 101 -5.63 -10.04 17.53
C TRP A 101 -5.25 -10.36 16.09
N PHE A 102 -4.56 -11.49 15.93
CA PHE A 102 -3.99 -11.92 14.66
C PHE A 102 -5.01 -12.06 13.52
N TRP A 103 -6.13 -12.75 13.77
CA TRP A 103 -7.20 -12.94 12.77
C TRP A 103 -7.85 -11.63 12.32
N PHE A 104 -7.94 -10.65 13.22
CA PHE A 104 -8.47 -9.34 12.87
C PHE A 104 -7.48 -8.57 11.98
N ALA A 105 -6.17 -8.68 12.22
CA ALA A 105 -5.16 -8.09 11.33
C ALA A 105 -5.22 -8.68 9.90
N PHE A 106 -5.55 -9.97 9.77
CA PHE A 106 -5.80 -10.62 8.46
C PHE A 106 -7.03 -10.03 7.75
N ALA A 107 -8.15 -9.91 8.46
CA ALA A 107 -9.36 -9.30 7.92
C ALA A 107 -9.12 -7.85 7.49
N MET A 108 -8.42 -7.06 8.30
CA MET A 108 -8.08 -5.68 7.96
C MET A 108 -7.09 -5.59 6.79
N THR A 109 -6.19 -6.56 6.62
CA THR A 109 -5.31 -6.65 5.44
C THR A 109 -6.10 -6.82 4.16
N PHE A 110 -7.16 -7.66 4.17
CA PHE A 110 -8.06 -7.79 3.03
C PHE A 110 -8.79 -6.48 2.71
N VAL A 111 -9.28 -5.78 3.75
CA VAL A 111 -9.94 -4.47 3.58
C VAL A 111 -8.97 -3.42 3.03
N LEU A 112 -7.73 -3.39 3.52
CA LEU A 112 -6.70 -2.48 3.01
C LEU A 112 -6.36 -2.79 1.55
N ALA A 113 -6.20 -4.07 1.19
CA ALA A 113 -5.98 -4.47 -0.19
C ALA A 113 -7.14 -4.06 -1.10
N GLY A 114 -8.39 -4.13 -0.62
CA GLY A 114 -9.55 -3.63 -1.37
C GLY A 114 -9.52 -2.11 -1.59
N GLN A 115 -9.15 -1.35 -0.56
CA GLN A 115 -8.94 0.09 -0.70
C GLN A 115 -7.79 0.40 -1.69
N SER A 116 -6.68 -0.33 -1.61
CA SER A 116 -5.53 -0.20 -2.53
C SER A 116 -5.90 -0.55 -3.98
N ALA A 117 -6.80 -1.51 -4.19
CA ALA A 117 -7.33 -1.85 -5.51
C ALA A 117 -8.11 -0.67 -6.13
N ILE A 118 -8.91 0.04 -5.34
CA ILE A 118 -9.65 1.23 -5.79
C ILE A 118 -8.72 2.43 -6.03
N TYR A 119 -7.69 2.58 -5.20
CA TYR A 119 -6.70 3.64 -5.31
C TYR A 119 -5.84 3.53 -6.58
N SER A 120 -5.48 2.32 -6.98
CA SER A 120 -4.55 2.07 -8.09
C SER A 120 -4.95 2.70 -9.44
N PRO A 121 -6.16 2.49 -10.00
CA PRO A 121 -6.55 3.11 -11.26
C PRO A 121 -6.66 4.64 -11.16
N ALA A 122 -7.18 5.16 -10.05
CA ALA A 122 -7.27 6.60 -9.83
C ALA A 122 -5.89 7.28 -9.77
N LYS A 123 -4.89 6.61 -9.17
CA LYS A 123 -3.49 7.05 -9.11
C LYS A 123 -2.92 7.27 -10.51
N TYR A 124 -3.02 6.27 -11.39
CA TYR A 124 -2.47 6.38 -12.75
C TYR A 124 -3.28 7.36 -13.62
N GLY A 125 -4.60 7.43 -13.42
CA GLY A 125 -5.45 8.44 -14.05
C GLY A 125 -5.05 9.87 -13.68
N LEU A 126 -4.81 10.13 -12.38
CA LEU A 126 -4.41 11.45 -11.91
C LEU A 126 -3.06 11.90 -12.48
N ILE A 127 -2.07 11.00 -12.59
CA ILE A 127 -0.77 11.34 -13.21
C ILE A 127 -1.01 11.89 -14.61
N LYS A 128 -1.80 11.17 -15.42
CA LYS A 128 -2.11 11.57 -16.79
C LYS A 128 -2.81 12.92 -16.84
N GLU A 129 -3.77 13.18 -15.95
CA GLU A 129 -4.47 14.48 -15.85
C GLU A 129 -3.53 15.62 -15.43
N MET A 130 -2.56 15.39 -14.54
CA MET A 130 -1.65 16.42 -14.05
C MET A 130 -0.55 16.80 -15.04
N VAL A 131 0.04 15.82 -15.74
CA VAL A 131 1.25 16.05 -16.54
C VAL A 131 1.00 16.06 -18.05
N GLY A 132 -0.19 15.66 -18.49
CA GLY A 132 -0.53 15.50 -19.91
C GLY A 132 0.21 14.33 -20.57
N ASN A 133 -0.08 14.07 -21.85
CA ASN A 133 0.52 12.94 -22.57
C ASN A 133 2.04 13.12 -22.82
N GLU A 134 2.51 14.35 -23.03
CA GLU A 134 3.91 14.63 -23.37
C GLU A 134 4.89 14.28 -22.24
N LYS A 135 4.48 14.48 -20.98
CA LYS A 135 5.33 14.25 -19.80
C LYS A 135 4.95 12.99 -19.04
N LEU A 136 3.98 12.21 -19.54
CA LEU A 136 3.43 11.03 -18.87
C LEU A 136 4.50 9.98 -18.58
N THR A 137 5.35 9.68 -19.58
CA THR A 137 6.43 8.69 -19.42
C THR A 137 7.43 9.10 -18.34
N GLN A 138 7.83 10.39 -18.32
CA GLN A 138 8.76 10.89 -17.31
C GLN A 138 8.15 10.89 -15.91
N ALA A 139 6.87 11.25 -15.78
CA ALA A 139 6.18 11.24 -14.50
C ALA A 139 5.97 9.81 -13.98
N ASN A 140 5.58 8.88 -14.84
CA ASN A 140 5.46 7.46 -14.48
C ASN A 140 6.80 6.86 -14.04
N ALA A 141 7.89 7.18 -14.75
CA ALA A 141 9.23 6.74 -14.36
C ALA A 141 9.58 7.25 -12.96
N MET A 142 9.37 8.54 -12.68
CA MET A 142 9.63 9.13 -11.37
C MET A 142 8.79 8.48 -10.27
N VAL A 143 7.48 8.32 -10.49
CA VAL A 143 6.56 7.69 -9.53
C VAL A 143 6.99 6.25 -9.23
N GLN A 144 7.35 5.48 -10.25
CA GLN A 144 7.82 4.10 -10.07
C GLN A 144 9.15 4.05 -9.32
N SER A 145 10.13 4.89 -9.66
CA SER A 145 11.40 4.95 -8.93
C SER A 145 11.18 5.26 -7.45
N ILE A 146 10.31 6.22 -7.13
CA ILE A 146 9.99 6.56 -5.74
C ILE A 146 9.26 5.42 -5.04
N THR A 147 8.34 4.75 -5.74
CA THR A 147 7.65 3.57 -5.19
C THR A 147 8.66 2.47 -4.85
N ILE A 148 9.61 2.17 -5.74
CA ILE A 148 10.66 1.18 -5.49
C ILE A 148 11.53 1.60 -4.29
N ILE A 149 11.95 2.86 -4.21
CA ILE A 149 12.71 3.38 -3.07
C ILE A 149 11.91 3.23 -1.77
N SER A 150 10.60 3.52 -1.80
CA SER A 150 9.70 3.38 -0.65
C SER A 150 9.59 1.92 -0.21
N ILE A 151 9.48 1.00 -1.16
CA ILE A 151 9.41 -0.45 -0.92
C ILE A 151 10.70 -0.93 -0.26
N LEU A 152 11.87 -0.58 -0.82
CA LEU A 152 13.16 -1.00 -0.29
C LEU A 152 13.42 -0.40 1.09
N ALA A 153 13.16 0.90 1.26
CA ALA A 153 13.31 1.58 2.55
C ALA A 153 12.36 0.98 3.60
N GLY A 154 11.10 0.75 3.24
CA GLY A 154 10.12 0.09 4.10
C GLY A 154 10.60 -1.31 4.51
N ALA A 155 11.03 -2.13 3.56
CA ALA A 155 11.48 -3.48 3.86
C ALA A 155 12.63 -3.53 4.88
N VAL A 156 13.61 -2.64 4.73
CA VAL A 156 14.73 -2.56 5.67
C VAL A 156 14.28 -2.01 7.02
N ILE A 157 13.57 -0.87 7.05
CA ILE A 157 13.18 -0.19 8.29
C ILE A 157 12.26 -1.08 9.14
N TYR A 158 11.19 -1.63 8.54
CA TYR A 158 10.22 -2.44 9.26
C TYR A 158 10.82 -3.77 9.72
N SER A 159 11.67 -4.40 8.91
CA SER A 159 12.32 -5.66 9.30
C SER A 159 13.31 -5.46 10.46
N ILE A 160 14.18 -4.44 10.38
CA ILE A 160 15.12 -4.12 11.47
C ILE A 160 14.36 -3.75 12.75
N PHE A 161 13.31 -2.93 12.62
CA PHE A 161 12.51 -2.51 13.77
C PHE A 161 11.79 -3.70 14.43
N PHE A 162 11.24 -4.60 13.61
CA PHE A 162 10.62 -5.84 14.08
C PHE A 162 11.62 -6.72 14.84
N GLU A 163 12.83 -6.92 14.28
CA GLU A 163 13.86 -7.74 14.92
C GLU A 163 14.36 -7.12 16.23
N SER A 164 14.63 -5.80 16.23
CA SER A 164 15.09 -5.09 17.42
C SER A 164 14.08 -5.08 18.58
N LEU A 165 12.79 -5.22 18.29
CA LEU A 165 11.75 -5.34 19.31
C LEU A 165 11.67 -6.76 19.90
N LEU A 166 11.99 -7.77 19.09
CA LEU A 166 11.95 -9.18 19.49
C LEU A 166 13.23 -9.64 20.18
N ASP A 167 14.40 -9.14 19.78
CA ASP A 167 15.68 -9.43 20.46
C ASP A 167 15.73 -8.88 21.90
N ASN A 168 14.84 -7.95 22.24
CA ASN A 168 14.70 -7.39 23.59
C ASN A 168 13.67 -8.16 24.46
N GLN A 169 13.14 -9.30 24.00
CA GLN A 169 12.28 -10.22 24.77
C GLN A 169 12.93 -11.59 24.92
#